data_AF-A0A1Y2CS26-F1
#
_entry.id   AF-A0A1Y2CS26-F1
#
_cell.length_a   1.000
_cell.length_b   1.000
_cell.length_c   1.000
_cell.angle_alpha   90.00
_cell.angle_beta   90.00
_cell.angle_gamma   90.00
#
_symmetry.space_group_name_H-M   'P 1'
#
loop_
_entity.id
_entity.type
_entity.pdbx_description
1 polymer ?
#
loop_
_entity_poly.entity_id
_entity_poly.type
_entity_poly.pdbx_seq_one_letter_code
_entity_poly.pdbx_strand_id
1 'polypeptide(L)'
;MIESNVKDEEAKKEIIDDIIDALEKSDNEEEKEEADDSDIKIVEDKDNDDDVEVVDAETESGTDSFSEDETESEAAEIETEKDTPIPTGECSTEVFGVVQQFNGFFFGDFTGFSSDVQGRLAAKGTVNISGGYQNGAFTYDPVSHSRQTYLDCTDGKMKGDIKYSIIAGSLNFRDGGEILNGGVAYQKSVQMPGYINEAIKRHKCSIDKKNINSIVDFDKEKKNVSGISERLSQLKVNTKSRNEWGRLVIDLVPGKKVQVVKIDNLSQFWGIQINENGVNMKDTTIVFNLNYDNVTFMNFDISNLNKYATNILWNIPKARKVHIENFRIQGSLLAPNADIQGTNGNIQGQMIGNSFKGNLQIDWVPFYGCI
;
A
#
# COMPACT_ATOMS: atom_id res chain seq x y z
N MET A 1 46.30 21.63 21.19
CA MET A 1 44.83 21.53 21.22
C MET A 1 44.10 22.82 20.80
N ILE A 2 44.78 23.97 20.66
CA ILE A 2 44.12 25.22 20.17
C ILE A 2 44.32 25.39 18.65
N GLU A 3 45.47 25.03 18.09
CA GLU A 3 45.73 25.14 16.63
C GLU A 3 44.94 24.16 15.75
N SER A 4 44.45 23.04 16.30
CA SER A 4 43.60 22.09 15.56
C SER A 4 42.18 22.59 15.37
N ASN A 5 41.67 23.41 16.30
CA ASN A 5 40.30 23.92 16.23
C ASN A 5 40.18 25.13 15.31
N VAL A 6 41.25 25.91 15.14
CA VAL A 6 41.26 27.08 14.23
C VAL A 6 41.22 26.64 12.75
N LYS A 7 41.96 25.58 12.39
CA LYS A 7 41.91 25.02 11.03
C LYS A 7 40.55 24.42 10.66
N ASP A 8 39.81 23.93 11.65
CA ASP A 8 38.50 23.30 11.46
C ASP A 8 37.37 24.34 11.34
N GLU A 9 37.55 25.55 11.89
CA GLU A 9 36.64 26.69 11.68
C GLU A 9 36.87 27.40 10.34
N GLU A 10 38.13 27.51 9.89
CA GLU A 10 38.46 28.12 8.59
C GLU A 10 37.92 27.27 7.43
N ALA A 11 38.06 25.94 7.51
CA ALA A 11 37.49 25.01 6.54
C ALA A 11 35.95 25.00 6.52
N LYS A 12 35.30 25.21 7.67
CA LYS A 12 33.83 25.34 7.74
C LYS A 12 33.33 26.63 7.11
N LYS A 13 34.12 27.70 7.17
CA LYS A 13 33.75 29.00 6.59
C LYS A 13 33.82 28.97 5.07
N GLU A 14 34.86 28.33 4.52
CA GLU A 14 35.02 28.14 3.07
C GLU A 14 33.88 27.32 2.46
N ILE A 15 33.41 26.28 3.17
CA ILE A 15 32.25 25.47 2.74
C ILE A 15 30.93 26.27 2.77
N ILE A 16 30.77 27.19 3.72
CA ILE A 16 29.55 28.02 3.80
C ILE A 16 29.52 29.04 2.67
N ASP A 17 30.66 29.66 2.35
CA ASP A 17 30.76 30.64 1.27
C ASP A 17 30.51 29.96 -0.10
N ASP A 18 31.01 28.73 -0.32
CA ASP A 18 30.71 27.94 -1.52
C ASP A 18 29.22 27.59 -1.67
N ILE A 19 28.51 27.37 -0.55
CA ILE A 19 27.06 27.08 -0.55
C ILE A 19 26.26 28.34 -0.88
N ILE A 20 26.68 29.51 -0.37
CA ILE A 20 26.02 30.80 -0.66
C ILE A 20 26.18 31.14 -2.15
N ASP A 21 27.37 30.99 -2.71
CA ASP A 21 27.65 31.21 -4.14
C ASP A 21 26.85 30.25 -5.06
N ALA A 22 26.57 29.04 -4.59
CA ALA A 22 25.76 28.07 -5.32
C ALA A 22 24.26 28.44 -5.31
N LEU A 23 23.76 29.00 -4.19
CA LEU A 23 22.37 29.44 -4.06
C LEU A 23 22.10 30.74 -4.83
N GLU A 24 23.05 31.68 -4.87
CA GLU A 24 22.91 32.90 -5.67
C GLU A 24 22.95 32.63 -7.19
N LYS A 25 23.53 31.50 -7.62
CA LYS A 25 23.48 31.06 -9.02
C LYS A 25 22.16 30.38 -9.40
N SER A 26 21.51 29.67 -8.47
CA SER A 26 20.22 29.03 -8.76
C SER A 26 19.08 30.06 -8.87
N ASP A 27 19.12 31.14 -8.10
CA ASP A 27 18.07 32.18 -8.14
C ASP A 27 18.09 33.03 -9.43
N ASN A 28 19.19 33.02 -10.19
CA ASN A 28 19.33 33.77 -11.45
C ASN A 28 18.87 32.97 -12.69
N GLU A 29 18.56 31.68 -12.57
CA GLU A 29 18.09 30.84 -13.70
C GLU A 29 16.56 30.72 -13.78
N GLU A 30 15.80 31.15 -12.76
CA GLU A 30 14.32 31.08 -12.74
C GLU A 30 13.61 32.32 -13.34
N GLU A 31 14.32 33.39 -13.70
CA GLU A 31 13.70 34.65 -14.23
C GLU A 31 13.65 34.76 -15.77
N LYS A 32 13.81 33.68 -16.53
CA LYS A 32 13.72 33.74 -18.01
C LYS A 32 12.90 32.60 -18.62
N GLU A 33 11.57 32.66 -18.46
CA GLU A 33 10.63 32.09 -19.44
C GLU A 33 9.19 32.59 -19.19
N GLU A 34 8.96 33.90 -19.36
CA GLU A 34 7.63 34.46 -19.65
C GLU A 34 7.70 35.28 -20.95
N ALA A 35 7.15 34.72 -22.03
CA ALA A 35 6.45 35.42 -23.12
C ALA A 35 6.21 34.45 -24.29
N ASP A 36 4.99 33.96 -24.48
CA ASP A 36 4.29 34.20 -25.75
C ASP A 36 2.78 33.96 -25.60
N ASP A 37 2.02 34.98 -25.99
CA ASP A 37 0.57 35.09 -26.00
C ASP A 37 0.10 34.83 -27.44
N SER A 38 -0.82 33.88 -27.65
CA SER A 38 -1.67 33.90 -28.84
C SER A 38 -2.99 33.16 -28.63
N ASP A 39 -4.03 33.96 -28.48
CA ASP A 39 -5.31 33.88 -29.20
C ASP A 39 -5.92 32.48 -29.41
N ILE A 40 -6.81 32.07 -28.50
CA ILE A 40 -7.91 31.15 -28.85
C ILE A 40 -9.24 31.80 -28.50
N LYS A 41 -9.93 32.20 -29.57
CA LYS A 41 -11.31 32.68 -29.58
C LYS A 41 -12.26 31.60 -29.05
N ILE A 42 -13.02 31.98 -28.02
CA ILE A 42 -14.21 31.26 -27.56
C ILE A 42 -15.31 31.48 -28.61
N VAL A 43 -15.77 30.40 -29.24
CA VAL A 43 -17.01 30.40 -30.01
C VAL A 43 -18.09 29.87 -29.07
N GLU A 44 -19.04 30.76 -28.74
CA GLU A 44 -20.32 30.41 -28.16
C GLU A 44 -21.14 29.63 -29.21
N ASP A 45 -21.54 28.41 -28.91
CA ASP A 45 -22.71 27.79 -29.53
C ASP A 45 -23.82 27.70 -28.49
N LYS A 46 -24.91 28.38 -28.83
CA LYS A 46 -26.21 28.35 -28.17
C LYS A 46 -27.11 27.35 -28.90
N ASP A 47 -28.13 26.92 -28.17
CA ASP A 47 -29.39 26.32 -28.61
C ASP A 47 -29.37 24.81 -28.94
N ASN A 48 -29.99 24.01 -28.06
CA ASN A 48 -31.39 23.64 -28.27
C ASN A 48 -31.98 22.92 -27.05
N ASP A 49 -33.14 23.44 -26.63
CA ASP A 49 -34.18 22.75 -25.88
C ASP A 49 -34.69 21.53 -26.66
N ASP A 50 -35.07 20.47 -25.95
CA ASP A 50 -36.37 19.82 -26.16
C ASP A 50 -36.74 18.97 -24.93
N ASP A 51 -37.92 19.26 -24.43
CA ASP A 51 -38.63 18.64 -23.30
C ASP A 51 -39.18 17.23 -23.63
N VAL A 52 -39.74 16.61 -22.58
CA VAL A 52 -40.81 15.57 -22.59
C VAL A 52 -40.26 14.12 -22.68
N GLU A 53 -40.60 13.14 -21.83
CA GLU A 53 -41.81 12.86 -21.06
C GLU A 53 -41.54 11.93 -19.87
N VAL A 54 -42.37 12.08 -18.84
CA VAL A 54 -42.55 11.20 -17.70
C VAL A 54 -43.43 10.01 -18.13
N VAL A 55 -43.05 8.79 -17.76
CA VAL A 55 -44.02 7.69 -17.63
C VAL A 55 -43.72 6.86 -16.38
N ASP A 56 -44.67 6.90 -15.46
CA ASP A 56 -44.78 6.07 -14.27
C ASP A 56 -45.36 4.68 -14.60
N ALA A 57 -45.32 3.83 -13.57
CA ALA A 57 -46.08 2.58 -13.35
C ALA A 57 -45.52 1.30 -14.01
N GLU A 58 -45.52 0.13 -13.38
CA GLU A 58 -46.01 -0.30 -12.06
C GLU A 58 -45.36 -1.66 -11.78
N THR A 59 -45.29 -1.97 -10.50
CA THR A 59 -45.06 -3.29 -9.88
C THR A 59 -45.91 -4.40 -10.47
N GLU A 60 -45.34 -5.60 -10.63
CA GLU A 60 -46.08 -6.84 -10.35
C GLU A 60 -45.19 -7.91 -9.70
N SER A 61 -45.69 -8.39 -8.58
CA SER A 61 -45.23 -9.51 -7.78
C SER A 61 -45.53 -10.84 -8.47
N GLY A 62 -44.58 -11.77 -8.42
CA GLY A 62 -44.80 -13.19 -8.76
C GLY A 62 -43.98 -14.08 -7.85
N THR A 63 -44.54 -14.39 -6.69
CA THR A 63 -44.15 -15.53 -5.87
C THR A 63 -44.46 -16.82 -6.64
N ASP A 64 -43.50 -17.73 -6.77
CA ASP A 64 -43.84 -19.15 -6.80
C ASP A 64 -42.80 -19.98 -6.06
N SER A 65 -43.29 -20.58 -5.00
CA SER A 65 -42.66 -21.59 -4.17
C SER A 65 -42.78 -22.95 -4.84
N PHE A 66 -41.67 -23.66 -5.01
CA PHE A 66 -41.71 -25.11 -5.15
C PHE A 66 -40.62 -25.74 -4.27
N SER A 67 -41.10 -26.42 -3.24
CA SER A 67 -40.40 -27.40 -2.41
C SER A 67 -40.66 -28.80 -2.98
N GLU A 68 -39.63 -29.63 -3.03
CA GLU A 68 -39.61 -31.09 -2.78
C GLU A 68 -38.18 -31.55 -3.14
N ASP A 69 -37.30 -31.77 -2.16
CA ASP A 69 -37.13 -32.93 -1.26
C ASP A 69 -36.19 -34.01 -1.83
N GLU A 70 -35.22 -34.32 -0.99
CA GLU A 70 -34.20 -35.37 -0.92
C GLU A 70 -33.77 -36.21 -2.15
N THR A 71 -32.46 -36.29 -2.36
CA THR A 71 -31.76 -37.59 -2.34
C THR A 71 -30.25 -37.44 -2.10
N GLU A 72 -29.82 -38.05 -1.01
CA GLU A 72 -28.45 -38.37 -0.61
C GLU A 72 -27.72 -39.20 -1.69
N SER A 73 -26.50 -38.80 -2.06
CA SER A 73 -25.49 -39.74 -2.57
C SER A 73 -24.11 -39.35 -2.06
N GLU A 74 -23.62 -40.11 -1.09
CA GLU A 74 -22.21 -40.17 -0.68
C GLU A 74 -21.31 -40.45 -1.89
N ALA A 75 -20.41 -39.52 -2.17
CA ALA A 75 -19.20 -39.78 -2.93
C ALA A 75 -18.01 -39.27 -2.10
N ALA A 76 -17.33 -40.22 -1.47
CA ALA A 76 -16.08 -39.99 -0.78
C ALA A 76 -14.97 -39.67 -1.78
N GLU A 77 -14.46 -38.44 -1.76
CA GLU A 77 -13.20 -38.07 -2.41
C GLU A 77 -12.27 -37.38 -1.39
N ILE A 78 -11.46 -38.23 -0.75
CA ILE A 78 -10.07 -38.04 -0.33
C ILE A 78 -9.64 -36.56 -0.18
N GLU A 79 -9.83 -36.03 1.02
CA GLU A 79 -9.16 -34.82 1.49
C GLU A 79 -7.64 -35.03 1.45
N THR A 80 -6.96 -34.27 0.59
CA THR A 80 -5.53 -34.03 0.76
C THR A 80 -5.38 -32.88 1.74
N GLU A 81 -5.37 -33.24 3.02
CA GLU A 81 -5.00 -32.40 4.15
C GLU A 81 -3.57 -31.88 3.92
N LYS A 82 -3.43 -30.73 3.25
CA LYS A 82 -2.21 -29.94 3.28
C LYS A 82 -2.21 -29.16 4.60
N ASP A 83 -1.44 -29.70 5.55
CA ASP A 83 -0.89 -29.06 6.75
C ASP A 83 -1.50 -27.70 7.10
N THR A 84 -2.43 -27.71 8.04
CA THR A 84 -2.74 -26.50 8.81
C THR A 84 -1.49 -26.13 9.61
N PRO A 85 -0.90 -24.93 9.45
CA PRO A 85 0.32 -24.57 10.15
C PRO A 85 0.13 -24.69 11.67
N ILE A 86 0.98 -25.51 12.31
CA ILE A 86 1.07 -25.60 13.77
C ILE A 86 1.64 -24.27 14.27
N PRO A 87 0.94 -23.52 15.15
CA PRO A 87 1.45 -22.24 15.65
C PRO A 87 2.72 -22.46 16.49
N THR A 88 3.89 -22.06 15.97
CA THR A 88 5.20 -22.17 16.66
C THR A 88 5.44 -21.06 17.68
N GLY A 89 4.58 -20.03 17.69
CA GLY A 89 4.80 -18.80 18.43
C GLY A 89 5.91 -17.93 17.85
N GLU A 90 6.40 -18.23 16.63
CA GLU A 90 7.44 -17.46 15.94
C GLU A 90 6.82 -16.39 15.04
N CYS A 91 7.53 -15.28 14.88
CA CYS A 91 7.13 -14.21 13.97
C CYS A 91 7.37 -14.65 12.53
N SER A 92 6.47 -14.28 11.62
CA SER A 92 6.45 -14.79 10.25
C SER A 92 6.09 -13.69 9.25
N THR A 93 6.47 -13.92 8.00
CA THR A 93 6.00 -13.18 6.83
C THR A 93 4.92 -13.96 6.06
N GLU A 94 4.18 -14.83 6.74
CA GLU A 94 3.09 -15.59 6.14
C GLU A 94 1.75 -15.30 6.83
N VAL A 95 1.72 -14.28 7.70
CA VAL A 95 0.53 -13.88 8.47
C VAL A 95 -0.65 -13.58 7.55
N PHE A 96 -0.42 -12.91 6.41
CA PHE A 96 -1.46 -12.62 5.42
C PHE A 96 -1.48 -13.60 4.24
N GLY A 97 -0.85 -14.77 4.38
CA GLY A 97 -0.74 -15.75 3.29
C GLY A 97 -0.14 -15.13 2.03
N VAL A 98 -0.76 -15.37 0.88
CA VAL A 98 -0.28 -14.87 -0.42
C VAL A 98 -0.31 -13.33 -0.52
N VAL A 99 -1.21 -12.66 0.19
CA VAL A 99 -1.31 -11.18 0.22
C VAL A 99 0.00 -10.57 0.73
N GLN A 100 0.71 -11.25 1.62
CA GLN A 100 1.98 -10.76 2.14
C GLN A 100 3.01 -10.53 1.03
N GLN A 101 2.92 -11.23 -0.10
CA GLN A 101 3.89 -11.10 -1.19
C GLN A 101 3.77 -9.78 -1.98
N PHE A 102 2.85 -8.90 -1.60
CA PHE A 102 2.56 -7.64 -2.28
C PHE A 102 2.76 -6.44 -1.35
N ASN A 103 3.23 -5.32 -1.92
CA ASN A 103 3.22 -4.03 -1.22
C ASN A 103 1.86 -3.37 -1.32
N GLY A 104 1.19 -3.50 -2.46
CA GLY A 104 -0.17 -3.03 -2.66
C GLY A 104 -1.08 -4.20 -3.00
N PHE A 105 -2.13 -4.41 -2.22
CA PHE A 105 -3.14 -5.43 -2.46
C PHE A 105 -4.55 -4.87 -2.32
N PHE A 106 -5.31 -4.88 -3.41
CA PHE A 106 -6.61 -4.21 -3.48
C PHE A 106 -7.72 -5.14 -3.99
N PHE A 107 -8.83 -5.19 -3.26
CA PHE A 107 -9.98 -6.04 -3.62
C PHE A 107 -10.87 -5.44 -4.72
N GLY A 108 -10.62 -4.19 -5.09
CA GLY A 108 -11.26 -3.43 -6.16
C GLY A 108 -10.20 -2.78 -7.04
N ASP A 109 -10.35 -1.49 -7.30
CA ASP A 109 -9.48 -0.75 -8.23
C ASP A 109 -8.25 -0.13 -7.54
N PHE A 110 -7.20 0.08 -8.33
CA PHE A 110 -6.02 0.85 -7.96
C PHE A 110 -5.81 1.96 -8.97
N THR A 111 -5.63 3.20 -8.51
CA THR A 111 -5.30 4.36 -9.35
C THR A 111 -4.11 5.11 -8.74
N GLY A 112 -2.92 4.90 -9.30
CA GLY A 112 -1.67 5.53 -8.88
C GLY A 112 -1.17 6.54 -9.91
N PHE A 113 -0.68 7.69 -9.47
CA PHE A 113 -0.03 8.67 -10.36
C PHE A 113 1.18 9.35 -9.71
N SER A 114 2.24 9.61 -10.48
CA SER A 114 3.43 10.37 -10.04
C SER A 114 4.07 9.89 -8.73
N SER A 115 4.29 8.57 -8.62
CA SER A 115 4.88 7.94 -7.44
C SER A 115 5.34 6.51 -7.75
N ASP A 116 5.45 5.61 -6.77
CA ASP A 116 5.76 4.21 -7.01
C ASP A 116 5.06 3.21 -6.06
N VAL A 117 4.96 1.96 -6.51
CA VAL A 117 4.86 0.80 -5.63
C VAL A 117 6.17 0.04 -5.77
N GLN A 118 7.00 0.08 -4.73
CA GLN A 118 8.37 -0.40 -4.82
C GLN A 118 8.47 -1.93 -5.04
N GLY A 119 7.51 -2.72 -4.57
CA GLY A 119 7.42 -4.14 -4.92
C GLY A 119 6.20 -4.47 -5.75
N ARG A 120 5.53 -5.58 -5.41
CA ARG A 120 4.41 -6.10 -6.22
C ARG A 120 3.09 -5.39 -5.91
N LEU A 121 2.25 -5.29 -6.94
CA LEU A 121 0.91 -4.74 -6.90
C LEU A 121 -0.11 -5.77 -7.40
N ALA A 122 -1.18 -5.98 -6.64
CA ALA A 122 -2.33 -6.77 -7.07
C ALA A 122 -3.62 -5.97 -6.87
N ALA A 123 -4.49 -5.96 -7.88
CA ALA A 123 -5.83 -5.42 -7.77
C ALA A 123 -6.84 -6.32 -8.52
N LYS A 124 -7.95 -6.68 -7.87
CA LYS A 124 -9.00 -7.49 -8.51
C LYS A 124 -9.61 -6.75 -9.70
N GLY A 125 -9.75 -5.43 -9.57
CA GLY A 125 -10.35 -4.53 -10.54
C GLY A 125 -9.35 -3.97 -11.53
N THR A 126 -9.52 -2.69 -11.87
CA THR A 126 -8.66 -1.98 -12.81
C THR A 126 -7.46 -1.37 -12.09
N VAL A 127 -6.26 -1.59 -12.64
CA VAL A 127 -5.04 -0.87 -12.28
C VAL A 127 -4.85 0.26 -13.30
N ASN A 128 -4.98 1.51 -12.85
CA ASN A 128 -4.68 2.72 -13.60
C ASN A 128 -3.38 3.33 -13.08
N ILE A 129 -2.40 3.52 -13.97
CA ILE A 129 -1.07 4.02 -13.64
C ILE A 129 -0.71 5.14 -14.62
N SER A 130 -0.28 6.30 -14.10
CA SER A 130 0.10 7.47 -14.91
C SER A 130 1.17 8.36 -14.27
N GLY A 131 1.65 9.36 -14.99
CA GLY A 131 2.48 10.45 -14.45
C GLY A 131 3.87 10.03 -14.01
N GLY A 132 4.50 9.07 -14.70
CA GLY A 132 5.85 8.59 -14.36
C GLY A 132 5.90 7.47 -13.33
N TYR A 133 4.75 6.87 -12.99
CA TYR A 133 4.65 5.97 -11.85
C TYR A 133 5.39 4.64 -12.07
N GLN A 134 6.16 4.19 -11.07
CA GLN A 134 7.01 2.99 -11.18
C GLN A 134 6.46 1.82 -10.35
N ASN A 135 6.75 0.59 -10.80
CA ASN A 135 6.35 -0.63 -10.12
C ASN A 135 7.47 -1.67 -10.06
N GLY A 136 7.61 -2.32 -8.90
CA GLY A 136 8.45 -3.50 -8.74
C GLY A 136 9.95 -3.23 -8.85
N ALA A 137 10.43 -2.11 -8.30
CA ALA A 137 11.85 -1.82 -8.13
C ALA A 137 12.59 -2.87 -7.28
N PHE A 138 11.88 -3.58 -6.39
CA PHE A 138 12.44 -4.55 -5.47
C PHE A 138 11.71 -5.90 -5.59
N THR A 139 12.46 -6.98 -5.53
CA THR A 139 11.91 -8.34 -5.41
C THR A 139 11.46 -8.63 -3.98
N TYR A 140 10.50 -9.54 -3.82
CA TYR A 140 10.06 -9.99 -2.49
C TYR A 140 11.23 -10.63 -1.71
N ASP A 141 11.80 -9.88 -0.77
CA ASP A 141 12.73 -10.33 0.26
C ASP A 141 12.21 -9.88 1.64
N PRO A 142 11.70 -10.81 2.47
CA PRO A 142 11.14 -10.49 3.77
C PRO A 142 12.19 -10.13 4.85
N VAL A 143 13.47 -10.31 4.57
CA VAL A 143 14.55 -10.24 5.56
C VAL A 143 15.50 -9.06 5.30
N SER A 144 15.72 -8.69 4.04
CA SER A 144 16.64 -7.61 3.68
C SER A 144 15.96 -6.48 2.90
N HIS A 145 16.22 -5.23 3.31
CA HIS A 145 16.01 -4.07 2.42
C HIS A 145 17.06 -4.18 1.32
N SER A 146 16.68 -4.82 0.21
CA SER A 146 17.54 -4.96 -0.94
C SER A 146 17.82 -3.58 -1.57
N ARG A 147 18.84 -3.48 -2.43
CA ARG A 147 18.97 -2.35 -3.35
C ARG A 147 18.01 -2.59 -4.52
N GLN A 148 17.58 -1.53 -5.19
CA GLN A 148 16.79 -1.64 -6.42
C GLN A 148 17.43 -2.67 -7.36
N THR A 149 16.61 -3.58 -7.85
CA THR A 149 17.04 -4.69 -8.69
C THR A 149 16.55 -4.53 -10.12
N TYR A 150 17.22 -5.18 -11.05
CA TYR A 150 16.81 -5.26 -12.44
C TYR A 150 17.14 -6.66 -12.96
N LEU A 151 16.21 -7.59 -12.74
CA LEU A 151 16.44 -9.03 -12.91
C LEU A 151 15.62 -9.61 -14.04
N ASP A 152 16.25 -10.51 -14.80
CA ASP A 152 15.54 -11.39 -15.71
C ASP A 152 14.58 -12.30 -14.92
N CYS A 153 13.37 -12.56 -15.44
CA CYS A 153 12.45 -13.54 -14.83
C CYS A 153 12.99 -14.99 -14.86
N THR A 154 14.13 -15.25 -15.52
CA THR A 154 14.86 -16.52 -15.45
C THR A 154 15.90 -16.57 -14.33
N ASP A 155 16.17 -15.44 -13.66
CA ASP A 155 17.11 -15.35 -12.54
C ASP A 155 16.63 -16.21 -11.35
N GLY A 156 17.58 -16.81 -10.62
CA GLY A 156 17.30 -17.62 -9.44
C GLY A 156 16.50 -16.88 -8.35
N LYS A 157 16.70 -15.58 -8.21
CA LYS A 157 15.99 -14.71 -7.24
C LYS A 157 14.55 -14.42 -7.65
N MET A 158 14.19 -14.63 -8.92
CA MET A 158 12.84 -14.47 -9.45
C MET A 158 12.00 -15.76 -9.39
N LYS A 159 12.57 -16.88 -8.90
CA LYS A 159 11.94 -18.22 -8.89
C LYS A 159 10.81 -18.42 -7.86
N GLY A 160 10.26 -17.34 -7.29
CA GLY A 160 9.11 -17.42 -6.39
C GLY A 160 7.82 -17.81 -7.12
N ASP A 161 6.80 -18.23 -6.35
CA ASP A 161 5.52 -18.72 -6.90
C ASP A 161 4.80 -17.68 -7.77
N ILE A 162 5.04 -16.40 -7.50
CA ILE A 162 4.46 -15.28 -8.24
C ILE A 162 5.54 -14.58 -9.05
N LYS A 163 5.51 -14.75 -10.36
CA LYS A 163 6.45 -14.13 -11.31
C LYS A 163 6.02 -12.75 -11.82
N TYR A 164 4.92 -12.20 -11.31
CA TYR A 164 4.32 -10.95 -11.80
C TYR A 164 4.58 -9.81 -10.82
N SER A 165 4.92 -8.65 -11.37
CA SER A 165 4.97 -7.38 -10.67
C SER A 165 3.57 -6.82 -10.45
N ILE A 166 2.73 -6.94 -11.48
CA ILE A 166 1.36 -6.44 -11.49
C ILE A 166 0.40 -7.60 -11.82
N ILE A 167 -0.60 -7.80 -10.97
CA ILE A 167 -1.77 -8.65 -11.23
C ILE A 167 -3.01 -7.75 -11.24
N ALA A 168 -3.74 -7.72 -12.35
CA ALA A 168 -4.86 -6.80 -12.53
C ALA A 168 -6.08 -7.44 -13.21
N GLY A 169 -7.29 -7.02 -12.87
CA GLY A 169 -8.46 -7.32 -13.69
C GLY A 169 -8.31 -6.72 -15.10
N SER A 170 -7.99 -5.43 -15.15
CA SER A 170 -7.56 -4.70 -16.34
C SER A 170 -6.36 -3.81 -16.00
N LEU A 171 -5.45 -3.59 -16.94
CA LEU A 171 -4.32 -2.65 -16.76
C LEU A 171 -4.41 -1.51 -17.77
N ASN A 172 -4.34 -0.28 -17.29
CA ASN A 172 -4.17 0.94 -18.07
C ASN A 172 -2.94 1.70 -17.56
N PHE A 173 -1.82 1.55 -18.27
CA PHE A 173 -0.54 2.20 -18.00
C PHE A 173 -0.31 3.28 -19.07
N ARG A 174 -0.02 4.51 -18.66
CA ARG A 174 0.24 5.64 -19.55
C ARG A 174 1.20 6.66 -18.93
N ASP A 175 1.54 7.68 -19.69
CA ASP A 175 2.18 8.91 -19.18
C ASP A 175 3.53 8.68 -18.44
N GLY A 176 4.43 7.86 -18.99
CA GLY A 176 5.77 7.60 -18.42
C GLY A 176 5.82 6.37 -17.51
N GLY A 177 6.86 6.23 -16.67
CA GLY A 177 6.97 5.18 -15.65
C GLY A 177 7.68 3.89 -16.11
N GLU A 178 7.81 2.92 -15.20
CA GLU A 178 8.56 1.67 -15.44
C GLU A 178 7.97 0.48 -14.66
N ILE A 179 8.14 -0.73 -15.21
CA ILE A 179 7.98 -2.00 -14.48
C ILE A 179 9.34 -2.66 -14.46
N LEU A 180 10.00 -2.66 -13.29
CA LEU A 180 11.43 -2.97 -13.17
C LEU A 180 11.72 -4.47 -13.01
N ASN A 181 10.93 -5.16 -12.19
CA ASN A 181 11.06 -6.61 -11.98
C ASN A 181 9.70 -7.29 -12.10
N GLY A 182 9.67 -8.43 -12.80
CA GLY A 182 8.49 -9.28 -12.93
C GLY A 182 7.62 -8.97 -14.15
N GLY A 183 6.72 -9.90 -14.47
CA GLY A 183 5.77 -9.76 -15.57
C GLY A 183 4.48 -9.03 -15.19
N VAL A 184 3.51 -9.05 -16.10
CA VAL A 184 2.14 -8.57 -15.89
C VAL A 184 1.18 -9.74 -16.11
N ALA A 185 0.23 -9.93 -15.20
CA ALA A 185 -0.93 -10.78 -15.42
C ALA A 185 -2.20 -9.92 -15.47
N TYR A 186 -3.05 -10.14 -16.47
CA TYR A 186 -4.32 -9.41 -16.61
C TYR A 186 -5.46 -10.31 -17.06
N GLN A 187 -6.70 -9.95 -16.72
CA GLN A 187 -7.87 -10.77 -17.09
C GLN A 187 -8.63 -10.28 -18.31
N LYS A 188 -8.98 -8.98 -18.35
CA LYS A 188 -9.89 -8.41 -19.34
C LYS A 188 -9.13 -7.71 -20.46
N SER A 189 -8.44 -6.61 -20.15
CA SER A 189 -7.71 -5.77 -21.10
C SER A 189 -6.37 -5.31 -20.54
N VAL A 190 -5.46 -4.97 -21.47
CA VAL A 190 -4.19 -4.34 -21.15
C VAL A 190 -3.92 -3.22 -22.16
N GLN A 191 -3.64 -2.04 -21.63
CA GLN A 191 -3.14 -0.88 -22.35
C GLN A 191 -1.84 -0.48 -21.66
N MET A 192 -0.74 -0.45 -22.41
CA MET A 192 0.55 0.00 -21.92
C MET A 192 1.39 0.56 -23.07
N PRO A 193 2.34 1.47 -22.80
CA PRO A 193 3.25 1.98 -23.82
C PRO A 193 4.16 0.88 -24.36
N GLY A 194 4.61 1.03 -25.63
CA GLY A 194 5.49 0.07 -26.29
C GLY A 194 6.79 -0.18 -25.54
N TYR A 195 7.39 0.86 -24.96
CA TYR A 195 8.66 0.74 -24.22
C TYR A 195 8.51 -0.10 -22.93
N ILE A 196 7.36 -0.07 -22.24
CA ILE A 196 7.09 -0.94 -21.08
C ILE A 196 7.01 -2.40 -21.53
N ASN A 197 6.26 -2.67 -22.59
CA ASN A 197 6.11 -4.02 -23.16
C ASN A 197 7.47 -4.59 -23.61
N GLU A 198 8.30 -3.77 -24.25
CA GLU A 198 9.65 -4.15 -24.68
C GLU A 198 10.59 -4.38 -23.51
N ALA A 199 10.54 -3.55 -22.46
CA ALA A 199 11.34 -3.71 -21.25
C ALA A 199 11.01 -5.04 -20.54
N ILE A 200 9.72 -5.37 -20.36
CA ILE A 200 9.29 -6.64 -19.76
C ILE A 200 9.82 -7.84 -20.55
N LYS A 201 9.71 -7.80 -21.89
CA LYS A 201 10.21 -8.88 -22.77
C LYS A 201 11.72 -9.01 -22.75
N ARG A 202 12.45 -7.89 -22.68
CA ARG A 202 13.91 -7.87 -22.58
C ARG A 202 14.39 -8.59 -21.32
N HIS A 203 13.63 -8.46 -20.23
CA HIS A 203 13.87 -9.18 -18.97
C HIS A 203 13.33 -10.61 -18.95
N LYS A 204 12.94 -11.15 -20.12
CA LYS A 204 12.37 -12.51 -20.24
C LYS A 204 11.13 -12.72 -19.35
N CYS A 205 10.46 -11.63 -18.98
CA CYS A 205 9.23 -11.65 -18.21
C CYS A 205 8.01 -11.71 -19.14
N SER A 206 6.88 -12.16 -18.61
CA SER A 206 5.67 -12.45 -19.40
C SER A 206 4.57 -11.41 -19.18
N ILE A 207 3.82 -11.10 -20.24
CA ILE A 207 2.56 -10.35 -20.17
C ILE A 207 1.45 -11.32 -20.53
N ASP A 208 0.77 -11.83 -19.52
CA ASP A 208 -0.11 -12.99 -19.63
C ASP A 208 -1.58 -12.59 -19.44
N LYS A 209 -2.43 -12.86 -20.45
CA LYS A 209 -3.88 -12.79 -20.29
C LYS A 209 -4.39 -14.07 -19.64
N LYS A 210 -4.79 -14.02 -18.37
CA LYS A 210 -5.17 -15.20 -17.57
C LYS A 210 -6.33 -14.88 -16.62
N ASN A 211 -7.00 -15.92 -16.13
CA ASN A 211 -7.88 -15.79 -14.97
C ASN A 211 -7.00 -15.42 -13.77
N ILE A 212 -7.08 -14.18 -13.30
CA ILE A 212 -6.21 -13.73 -12.20
C ILE A 212 -6.52 -14.46 -10.88
N ASN A 213 -7.75 -14.99 -10.72
CA ASN A 213 -8.11 -15.82 -9.57
C ASN A 213 -7.39 -17.18 -9.54
N SER A 214 -6.82 -17.63 -10.66
CA SER A 214 -5.96 -18.83 -10.65
C SER A 214 -4.53 -18.53 -10.18
N ILE A 215 -4.17 -17.25 -10.01
CA ILE A 215 -2.87 -16.81 -9.49
C ILE A 215 -3.05 -16.39 -8.02
N VAL A 216 -4.06 -15.55 -7.77
CA VAL A 216 -4.47 -15.13 -6.43
C VAL A 216 -5.99 -15.13 -6.34
N ASP A 217 -6.56 -15.95 -5.47
CA ASP A 217 -8.00 -15.96 -5.21
C ASP A 217 -8.40 -14.76 -4.35
N PHE A 218 -8.76 -13.64 -5.00
CA PHE A 218 -9.07 -12.39 -4.31
C PHE A 218 -10.24 -12.50 -3.33
N ASP A 219 -11.21 -13.38 -3.58
CA ASP A 219 -12.38 -13.54 -2.73
C ASP A 219 -12.05 -14.37 -1.47
N LYS A 220 -11.25 -15.43 -1.63
CA LYS A 220 -10.67 -16.16 -0.48
C LYS A 220 -9.78 -15.24 0.35
N GLU A 221 -8.88 -14.49 -0.30
CA GLU A 221 -7.95 -13.62 0.43
C GLU A 221 -8.67 -12.47 1.13
N LYS A 222 -9.75 -11.91 0.55
CA LYS A 222 -10.57 -10.90 1.24
C LYS A 222 -11.16 -11.45 2.53
N LYS A 223 -11.72 -12.66 2.49
CA LYS A 223 -12.26 -13.33 3.67
C LYS A 223 -11.16 -13.58 4.71
N ASN A 224 -10.00 -14.06 4.26
CA ASN A 224 -8.86 -14.35 5.14
C ASN A 224 -8.39 -13.09 5.88
N VAL A 225 -8.01 -12.02 5.16
CA VAL A 225 -7.46 -10.82 5.79
C VAL A 225 -8.51 -10.03 6.58
N SER A 226 -9.79 -10.09 6.19
CA SER A 226 -10.89 -9.52 6.99
C SER A 226 -11.04 -10.28 8.30
N GLY A 227 -11.01 -11.62 8.27
CA GLY A 227 -11.04 -12.43 9.48
C GLY A 227 -9.84 -12.19 10.40
N ILE A 228 -8.63 -11.99 9.85
CA ILE A 228 -7.45 -11.58 10.63
C ILE A 228 -7.68 -10.22 11.28
N SER A 229 -8.10 -9.24 10.48
CA SER A 229 -8.37 -7.86 10.94
C SER A 229 -9.41 -7.81 12.06
N GLU A 230 -10.49 -8.59 11.93
CA GLU A 230 -11.53 -8.73 12.96
C GLU A 230 -11.00 -9.38 14.24
N ARG A 231 -10.26 -10.50 14.14
CA ARG A 231 -9.65 -11.15 15.32
C ARG A 231 -8.69 -10.22 16.05
N LEU A 232 -7.85 -9.50 15.32
CA LEU A 232 -6.94 -8.50 15.86
C LEU A 232 -7.70 -7.40 16.62
N SER A 233 -8.84 -6.97 16.09
CA SER A 233 -9.68 -5.92 16.71
C SER A 233 -10.29 -6.34 18.04
N GLN A 234 -10.43 -7.64 18.28
CA GLN A 234 -10.98 -8.23 19.50
C GLN A 234 -9.91 -8.47 20.58
N LEU A 235 -8.62 -8.34 20.25
CA LEU A 235 -7.55 -8.50 21.22
C LEU A 235 -7.66 -7.45 22.33
N LYS A 236 -7.46 -7.91 23.57
CA LYS A 236 -7.44 -7.02 24.74
C LYS A 236 -6.21 -6.11 24.66
N VAL A 237 -6.43 -4.81 24.84
CA VAL A 237 -5.35 -3.83 25.04
C VAL A 237 -4.48 -4.31 26.19
N ASN A 238 -3.18 -4.39 25.94
CA ASN A 238 -2.20 -4.85 26.94
C ASN A 238 -1.09 -3.81 27.19
N THR A 239 -0.95 -2.82 26.31
CA THR A 239 -0.04 -1.68 26.50
C THR A 239 -0.63 -0.67 27.49
N LYS A 240 0.23 0.13 28.11
CA LYS A 240 -0.22 1.35 28.80
C LYS A 240 0.00 2.52 27.86
N SER A 241 -1.09 3.17 27.45
CA SER A 241 -1.03 4.37 26.62
C SER A 241 -1.57 5.58 27.36
N ARG A 242 -1.01 6.75 27.07
CA ARG A 242 -1.44 8.03 27.64
C ARG A 242 -1.17 9.17 26.67
N ASN A 243 -1.95 10.24 26.81
CA ASN A 243 -1.72 11.49 26.08
C ASN A 243 -0.83 12.41 26.94
N GLU A 244 0.39 12.67 26.47
CA GLU A 244 1.30 13.67 27.07
C GLU A 244 1.38 14.88 26.14
N TRP A 245 0.65 15.94 26.49
CA TRP A 245 0.63 17.21 25.75
C TRP A 245 0.30 17.08 24.26
N GLY A 246 -0.55 16.13 23.88
CA GLY A 246 -0.95 15.82 22.51
C GLY A 246 -0.13 14.71 21.84
N ARG A 247 0.86 14.13 22.51
CA ARG A 247 1.61 12.97 22.02
C ARG A 247 1.06 11.68 22.63
N LEU A 248 0.81 10.67 21.80
CA LEU A 248 0.44 9.33 22.27
C LEU A 248 1.71 8.61 22.75
N VAL A 249 1.89 8.49 24.07
CA VAL A 249 3.01 7.76 24.66
C VAL A 249 2.56 6.36 25.04
N ILE A 250 3.30 5.35 24.57
CA ILE A 250 2.95 3.94 24.69
C ILE A 250 4.09 3.22 25.38
N ASP A 251 3.79 2.60 26.53
CA ASP A 251 4.69 1.70 27.22
C ASP A 251 4.41 0.26 26.79
N LEU A 252 5.40 -0.34 26.12
CA LEU A 252 5.35 -1.76 25.77
C LEU A 252 5.52 -2.62 27.02
N VAL A 253 4.96 -3.83 26.97
CA VAL A 253 4.98 -4.78 28.10
C VAL A 253 5.95 -5.92 27.83
N PRO A 254 7.01 -6.09 28.65
CA PRO A 254 7.93 -7.22 28.56
C PRO A 254 7.24 -8.59 28.52
N GLY A 255 7.76 -9.49 27.68
CA GLY A 255 7.23 -10.84 27.52
C GLY A 255 5.96 -10.95 26.68
N LYS A 256 5.44 -9.85 26.11
CA LYS A 256 4.33 -9.87 25.15
C LYS A 256 4.86 -9.75 23.72
N LYS A 257 4.61 -10.76 22.89
CA LYS A 257 4.96 -10.74 21.45
C LYS A 257 4.02 -9.84 20.63
N VAL A 258 2.76 -9.69 21.05
CA VAL A 258 1.81 -8.77 20.41
C VAL A 258 1.46 -7.66 21.39
N GLN A 259 1.78 -6.42 21.04
CA GLN A 259 1.53 -5.21 21.81
C GLN A 259 0.32 -4.50 21.21
N VAL A 260 -0.82 -4.57 21.89
CA VAL A 260 -2.09 -4.07 21.38
C VAL A 260 -2.34 -2.69 21.95
N VAL A 261 -2.49 -1.73 21.04
CA VAL A 261 -2.81 -0.33 21.32
C VAL A 261 -4.16 -0.04 20.68
N LYS A 262 -5.11 0.49 21.45
CA LYS A 262 -6.39 0.97 20.91
C LYS A 262 -6.32 2.47 20.69
N ILE A 263 -6.73 2.93 19.51
CA ILE A 263 -6.85 4.34 19.16
C ILE A 263 -8.28 4.60 18.72
N ASP A 264 -8.98 5.46 19.45
CA ASP A 264 -10.38 5.82 19.14
C ASP A 264 -10.49 7.05 18.23
N ASN A 265 -9.44 7.89 18.19
CA ASN A 265 -9.34 9.03 17.29
C ASN A 265 -7.86 9.36 17.10
N LEU A 266 -7.33 9.18 15.88
CA LEU A 266 -5.92 9.46 15.60
C LEU A 266 -5.62 10.96 15.53
N SER A 267 -6.58 11.76 15.04
CA SER A 267 -6.41 13.20 14.80
C SER A 267 -6.25 14.05 16.06
N GLN A 268 -6.45 13.47 17.25
CA GLN A 268 -6.18 14.15 18.53
C GLN A 268 -4.69 14.23 18.87
N PHE A 269 -3.84 13.48 18.17
CA PHE A 269 -2.42 13.37 18.46
C PHE A 269 -1.57 14.12 17.43
N TRP A 270 -0.45 14.71 17.88
CA TRP A 270 0.58 15.29 17.00
C TRP A 270 1.87 14.45 16.97
N GLY A 271 1.83 13.22 17.48
CA GLY A 271 2.98 12.33 17.49
C GLY A 271 2.74 11.07 18.30
N ILE A 272 3.61 10.08 18.09
CA ILE A 272 3.59 8.82 18.84
C ILE A 272 4.99 8.54 19.38
N GLN A 273 5.07 8.19 20.65
CA GLN A 273 6.30 7.73 21.28
C GLN A 273 6.11 6.32 21.83
N ILE A 274 7.10 5.46 21.57
CA ILE A 274 7.12 4.08 22.05
C ILE A 274 8.27 3.94 23.04
N ASN A 275 7.93 3.58 24.28
CA ASN A 275 8.89 3.20 25.30
C ASN A 275 9.01 1.68 25.30
N GLU A 276 10.17 1.18 24.87
CA GLU A 276 10.39 -0.26 24.67
C GLU A 276 10.38 -1.05 25.99
N ASN A 277 10.79 -0.44 27.11
CA ASN A 277 10.79 -1.06 28.44
C ASN A 277 11.47 -2.44 28.51
N GLY A 278 12.51 -2.67 27.70
CA GLY A 278 13.23 -3.95 27.65
C GLY A 278 12.58 -5.03 26.78
N VAL A 279 11.57 -4.69 25.98
CA VAL A 279 10.98 -5.57 24.97
C VAL A 279 11.94 -5.79 23.81
N ASN A 280 12.14 -7.05 23.40
CA ASN A 280 12.88 -7.37 22.17
C ASN A 280 12.00 -7.09 20.95
N MET A 281 12.30 -5.99 20.26
CA MET A 281 11.53 -5.55 19.10
C MET A 281 11.64 -6.45 17.88
N LYS A 282 12.65 -7.33 17.81
CA LYS A 282 12.76 -8.31 16.71
C LYS A 282 11.67 -9.39 16.77
N ASP A 283 11.19 -9.71 17.97
CA ASP A 283 10.20 -10.77 18.23
C ASP A 283 8.88 -10.18 18.76
N THR A 284 8.56 -8.96 18.33
CA THR A 284 7.39 -8.22 18.78
C THR A 284 6.66 -7.59 17.61
N THR A 285 5.34 -7.52 17.71
CA THR A 285 4.47 -6.78 16.80
C THR A 285 3.67 -5.76 17.57
N ILE A 286 3.57 -4.55 17.03
CA ILE A 286 2.73 -3.48 17.57
C ILE A 286 1.50 -3.36 16.69
N VAL A 287 0.33 -3.62 17.27
CA VAL A 287 -0.95 -3.53 16.58
C VAL A 287 -1.66 -2.28 17.07
N PHE A 288 -1.80 -1.30 16.18
CA PHE A 288 -2.68 -0.16 16.35
C PHE A 288 -4.06 -0.51 15.84
N ASN A 289 -5.00 -0.78 16.75
CA ASN A 289 -6.40 -1.05 16.43
C ASN A 289 -7.19 0.26 16.39
N LEU A 290 -7.68 0.62 15.19
CA LEU A 290 -8.52 1.79 14.94
C LEU A 290 -9.93 1.33 14.58
N ASN A 291 -10.83 1.31 15.56
CA ASN A 291 -12.17 0.72 15.45
C ASN A 291 -13.28 1.77 15.19
N TYR A 292 -13.10 2.62 14.18
CA TYR A 292 -14.06 3.66 13.80
C TYR A 292 -14.17 3.80 12.26
N ASP A 293 -15.24 4.46 11.79
CA ASP A 293 -15.74 4.30 10.41
C ASP A 293 -14.92 5.02 9.32
N ASN A 294 -14.21 6.08 9.68
CA ASN A 294 -13.37 6.85 8.77
C ASN A 294 -12.06 7.19 9.49
N VAL A 295 -10.93 6.81 8.92
CA VAL A 295 -9.61 7.09 9.50
C VAL A 295 -8.89 8.13 8.65
N THR A 296 -8.28 9.11 9.32
CA THR A 296 -7.48 10.13 8.66
C THR A 296 -6.07 10.16 9.24
N PHE A 297 -5.07 10.01 8.37
CA PHE A 297 -3.65 10.17 8.66
C PHE A 297 -3.19 11.50 8.09
N MET A 298 -3.05 12.52 8.93
CA MET A 298 -2.60 13.86 8.53
C MET A 298 -2.02 14.63 9.72
N ASN A 299 -1.30 15.71 9.43
CA ASN A 299 -0.93 16.78 10.37
C ASN A 299 0.07 16.43 11.48
N PHE A 300 0.79 15.30 11.40
CA PHE A 300 1.88 15.02 12.33
C PHE A 300 2.96 14.07 11.80
N ASP A 301 4.10 14.03 12.50
CA ASP A 301 5.24 13.19 12.16
C ASP A 301 5.40 12.02 13.14
N ILE A 302 5.64 10.84 12.58
CA ILE A 302 5.98 9.60 13.30
C ILE A 302 7.27 8.98 12.77
N SER A 303 8.13 9.74 12.09
CA SER A 303 9.42 9.30 11.54
C SER A 303 10.30 8.57 12.57
N ASN A 304 10.19 8.92 13.86
CA ASN A 304 10.85 8.23 14.96
C ASN A 304 10.48 6.74 15.08
N LEU A 305 9.36 6.30 14.50
CA LEU A 305 8.91 4.91 14.49
C LEU A 305 9.49 4.09 13.32
N ASN A 306 10.27 4.69 12.41
CA ASN A 306 10.80 4.00 11.23
C ASN A 306 11.57 2.72 11.57
N LYS A 307 12.30 2.70 12.69
CA LYS A 307 13.02 1.51 13.18
C LYS A 307 12.13 0.31 13.53
N TYR A 308 10.81 0.51 13.62
CA TYR A 308 9.83 -0.52 13.92
C TYR A 308 8.86 -0.78 12.76
N ALA A 309 9.02 -0.12 11.61
CA ALA A 309 8.03 -0.14 10.53
C ALA A 309 7.66 -1.58 10.11
N THR A 310 8.66 -2.46 9.94
CA THR A 310 8.48 -3.90 9.67
C THR A 310 7.59 -4.63 10.69
N ASN A 311 7.50 -4.15 11.94
CA ASN A 311 6.75 -4.78 13.03
C ASN A 311 5.46 -4.04 13.42
N ILE A 312 5.15 -2.92 12.78
CA ILE A 312 3.93 -2.15 13.06
C ILE A 312 2.82 -2.55 12.08
N LEU A 313 1.64 -2.82 12.64
CA LEU A 313 0.40 -3.04 11.89
C LEU A 313 -0.67 -2.04 12.34
N TRP A 314 -1.13 -1.23 11.39
CA TRP A 314 -2.33 -0.40 11.51
C TRP A 314 -3.54 -1.23 11.08
N ASN A 315 -4.29 -1.74 12.05
CA ASN A 315 -5.46 -2.58 11.81
C ASN A 315 -6.73 -1.73 11.86
N ILE A 316 -7.43 -1.66 10.73
CA ILE A 316 -8.62 -0.83 10.51
C ILE A 316 -9.77 -1.70 9.98
N PRO A 317 -10.41 -2.51 10.85
CA PRO A 317 -11.36 -3.55 10.44
C PRO A 317 -12.68 -2.99 9.89
N LYS A 318 -13.12 -1.85 10.43
CA LYS A 318 -14.48 -1.31 10.22
C LYS A 318 -14.54 -0.19 9.19
N ALA A 319 -13.44 0.52 8.97
CA ALA A 319 -13.50 1.75 8.18
C ALA A 319 -13.90 1.45 6.73
N ARG A 320 -14.70 2.37 6.17
CA ARG A 320 -15.04 2.38 4.74
C ARG A 320 -14.19 3.35 3.95
N LYS A 321 -13.57 4.32 4.63
CA LYS A 321 -12.65 5.29 4.03
C LYS A 321 -11.42 5.46 4.88
N VAL A 322 -10.27 5.54 4.23
CA VAL A 322 -9.01 5.98 4.82
C VAL A 322 -8.48 7.14 4.00
N HIS A 323 -8.25 8.28 4.62
CA HIS A 323 -7.64 9.46 4.00
C HIS A 323 -6.23 9.64 4.53
N ILE A 324 -5.25 9.81 3.65
CA ILE A 324 -3.85 9.99 3.97
C ILE A 324 -3.37 11.23 3.23
N GLU A 325 -2.92 12.24 3.96
CA GLU A 325 -2.52 13.52 3.37
C GLU A 325 -1.33 14.13 4.11
N ASN A 326 -0.27 14.47 3.38
CA ASN A 326 0.95 15.07 3.95
C ASN A 326 1.49 14.23 5.12
N PHE A 327 1.45 12.90 4.98
CA PHE A 327 1.72 11.97 6.07
C PHE A 327 2.56 10.77 5.62
N ARG A 328 3.54 10.40 6.44
CA ARG A 328 4.35 9.19 6.29
C ARG A 328 3.89 8.13 7.28
N ILE A 329 3.20 7.10 6.79
CA ILE A 329 2.81 5.95 7.63
C ILE A 329 4.06 5.10 7.90
N GLN A 330 4.34 4.82 9.16
CA GLN A 330 5.34 3.84 9.57
C GLN A 330 4.66 2.50 9.86
N GLY A 331 4.98 1.49 9.05
CA GLY A 331 4.41 0.15 9.12
C GLY A 331 3.25 -0.10 8.17
N SER A 332 2.71 -1.31 8.24
CA SER A 332 1.74 -1.81 7.28
C SER A 332 0.31 -1.47 7.65
N LEU A 333 -0.53 -1.26 6.64
CA LEU A 333 -1.93 -0.87 6.76
C LEU A 333 -2.85 -2.01 6.31
N LEU A 334 -3.67 -2.50 7.23
CA LEU A 334 -4.68 -3.52 6.99
C LEU A 334 -6.08 -2.91 7.13
N ALA A 335 -6.68 -2.54 6.00
CA ALA A 335 -7.99 -1.88 5.92
C ALA A 335 -8.87 -2.52 4.82
N PRO A 336 -9.22 -3.81 4.93
CA PRO A 336 -9.75 -4.62 3.83
C PRO A 336 -11.10 -4.16 3.26
N ASN A 337 -11.81 -3.30 4.01
CA ASN A 337 -13.12 -2.76 3.66
C ASN A 337 -13.08 -1.30 3.20
N ALA A 338 -11.91 -0.66 3.21
CA ALA A 338 -11.78 0.77 3.02
C ALA A 338 -11.32 1.14 1.61
N ASP A 339 -11.96 2.16 1.05
CA ASP A 339 -11.42 2.90 -0.08
C ASP A 339 -10.39 3.91 0.43
N ILE A 340 -9.15 3.77 -0.03
CA ILE A 340 -8.00 4.53 0.46
C ILE A 340 -7.71 5.67 -0.51
N GLN A 341 -7.67 6.89 0.00
CA GLN A 341 -7.23 8.08 -0.74
C GLN A 341 -5.94 8.59 -0.14
N GLY A 342 -4.98 8.88 -1.00
CA GLY A 342 -3.63 9.24 -0.59
C GLY A 342 -3.07 10.41 -1.38
N THR A 343 -2.59 11.44 -0.70
CA THR A 343 -1.99 12.61 -1.35
C THR A 343 -0.74 13.06 -0.60
N ASN A 344 0.36 13.26 -1.35
CA ASN A 344 1.62 13.82 -0.85
C ASN A 344 2.14 13.11 0.41
N GLY A 345 2.63 11.90 0.26
CA GLY A 345 3.14 11.12 1.39
C GLY A 345 3.65 9.76 0.95
N ASN A 346 3.96 8.92 1.92
CA ASN A 346 4.36 7.54 1.66
C ASN A 346 3.98 6.61 2.81
N ILE A 347 4.05 5.31 2.54
CA ILE A 347 3.93 4.26 3.55
C ILE A 347 5.22 3.45 3.56
N GLN A 348 5.86 3.36 4.74
CA GLN A 348 6.96 2.44 5.01
C GLN A 348 6.36 1.07 5.37
N GLY A 349 5.75 0.39 4.41
CA GLY A 349 4.94 -0.79 4.70
C GLY A 349 4.19 -1.36 3.51
N GLN A 350 3.32 -2.32 3.81
CA GLN A 350 2.33 -2.87 2.90
C GLN A 350 0.99 -2.15 3.08
N MET A 351 0.20 -2.08 2.01
CA MET A 351 -1.14 -1.50 1.99
C MET A 351 -2.13 -2.53 1.45
N ILE A 352 -3.06 -2.95 2.32
CA ILE A 352 -4.13 -3.89 1.99
C ILE A 352 -5.45 -3.16 2.17
N GLY A 353 -6.20 -2.98 1.07
CA GLY A 353 -7.39 -2.14 1.03
C GLY A 353 -8.51 -2.67 0.12
N ASN A 354 -9.68 -2.04 0.18
CA ASN A 354 -10.69 -2.28 -0.84
C ASN A 354 -10.28 -1.64 -2.16
N SER A 355 -9.90 -0.36 -2.16
CA SER A 355 -9.37 0.33 -3.35
C SER A 355 -8.33 1.38 -2.96
N PHE A 356 -7.58 1.90 -3.93
CA PHE A 356 -6.65 3.00 -3.74
C PHE A 356 -6.74 4.04 -4.85
N LYS A 357 -6.64 5.32 -4.48
CA LYS A 357 -6.47 6.44 -5.40
C LYS A 357 -5.49 7.47 -4.83
N GLY A 358 -4.41 7.78 -5.55
CA GLY A 358 -3.46 8.78 -5.07
C GLY A 358 -2.07 8.77 -5.70
N ASN A 359 -1.20 9.63 -5.14
CA ASN A 359 0.24 9.72 -5.47
C ASN A 359 1.14 9.30 -4.30
N LEU A 360 0.64 8.47 -3.37
CA LEU A 360 1.51 7.93 -2.33
C LEU A 360 2.50 6.94 -2.91
N GLN A 361 3.72 7.03 -2.40
CA GLN A 361 4.75 6.02 -2.58
C GLN A 361 4.52 4.89 -1.57
N ILE A 362 4.50 3.65 -2.05
CA ILE A 362 4.40 2.45 -1.22
C ILE A 362 5.78 1.81 -1.15
N ASP A 363 6.52 2.16 -0.09
CA ASP A 363 7.90 1.74 0.11
C ASP A 363 8.02 0.24 0.41
N TRP A 364 9.15 -0.32 0.00
CA TRP A 364 9.48 -1.72 0.25
C TRP A 364 9.91 -1.93 1.71
N VAL A 365 8.92 -2.07 2.59
CA VAL A 365 9.10 -2.48 3.99
C VAL A 365 8.11 -3.60 4.32
N PRO A 366 8.46 -4.87 4.04
CA PRO A 366 7.56 -6.00 4.29
C PRO A 366 7.21 -6.10 5.76
N PHE A 367 5.97 -6.49 6.04
CA PHE A 367 5.56 -6.79 7.41
C PHE A 367 6.15 -8.13 7.87
N TYR A 368 6.68 -8.15 9.09
CA TYR A 368 7.14 -9.33 9.79
C TYR A 368 6.58 -9.28 11.21
N GLY A 369 5.65 -10.18 11.51
CA GLY A 369 4.87 -10.10 12.73
C GLY A 369 4.52 -11.43 13.36
N CYS A 370 4.18 -11.39 14.64
CA CYS A 370 3.95 -12.53 15.53
C CYS A 370 2.44 -12.64 15.84
N ILE A 371 1.61 -12.56 14.80
CA ILE A 371 0.13 -12.48 14.88
C ILE A 371 -0.52 -13.83 14.60
#